data_AF-A0A964KE06-F1
#
_entry.id   AF-A0A964KE06-F1
#
_cell.length_a   1.000
_cell.length_b   1.000
_cell.length_c   1.000
_cell.angle_alpha   90.00
_cell.angle_beta   90.00
_cell.angle_gamma   90.00
#
_symmetry.space_group_name_H-M   'P 1'
#
loop_
_entity.id
_entity.type
_entity.pdbx_description
1 polymer ?
#
loop_
_entity_poly.entity_id
_entity_poly.type
_entity_poly.pdbx_seq_one_letter_code
_entity_poly.pdbx_strand_id
1 'polypeptide(L)'
;MLDQFVGRPIREILPEINVQEGVKEALLTQSGPYGPLFDLAKVCEQGDPVQILAAAERCGVDQSILNTKLMAALNWANETAAITE
;
A
#
# COMPACT_ATOMS: atom_id res chain seq x y z
N MET A 1 8.03 1.82 -4.01
CA MET A 1 6.57 1.59 -3.89
C MET A 1 5.68 2.76 -4.32
N LEU A 2 5.88 4.02 -3.92
CA LEU A 2 4.88 5.09 -4.16
C LEU A 2 5.50 6.38 -4.70
N ASP A 3 6.56 6.83 -4.05
CA ASP A 3 7.50 7.84 -4.55
C ASP A 3 8.08 7.52 -5.93
N GLN A 4 8.35 6.24 -6.21
CA GLN A 4 8.81 5.78 -7.54
C GLN A 4 7.75 5.95 -8.63
N PHE A 5 6.48 5.69 -8.33
CA PHE A 5 5.39 5.90 -9.29
C PHE A 5 5.11 7.40 -9.51
N VAL A 6 5.23 8.19 -8.45
CA VAL A 6 5.01 9.63 -8.49
C VAL A 6 6.19 10.38 -9.14
N GLY A 7 7.37 9.78 -9.18
CA GLY A 7 8.60 10.41 -9.68
C GLY A 7 9.16 11.52 -8.77
N ARG A 8 8.58 11.70 -7.58
CA ARG A 8 8.98 12.69 -6.56
C ARG A 8 8.84 12.06 -5.17
N PRO A 9 9.64 12.48 -4.18
CA PRO A 9 9.48 12.03 -2.81
C PRO A 9 8.05 12.25 -2.30
N ILE A 10 7.47 11.24 -1.64
CA ILE A 10 6.08 11.30 -1.14
C ILE A 10 5.84 12.53 -0.25
N ARG A 11 6.84 12.94 0.54
CA ARG A 11 6.77 14.14 1.39
C ARG A 11 6.56 15.43 0.61
N GLU A 12 7.02 15.51 -0.64
CA GLU A 12 6.87 16.68 -1.49
C GLU A 12 5.50 16.74 -2.16
N ILE A 13 4.93 15.59 -2.54
CA ILE A 13 3.62 15.55 -3.20
C ILE A 13 2.45 15.52 -2.23
N LEU A 14 2.65 15.04 -0.99
CA LEU A 14 1.58 14.89 0.00
C LEU A 14 0.73 16.15 0.24
N PRO A 15 1.30 17.38 0.24
CA PRO A 15 0.52 18.61 0.36
C PRO A 15 -0.39 18.89 -0.85
N GLU A 16 -0.06 18.34 -2.02
CA GLU A 16 -0.80 18.50 -3.28
C GLU A 16 -1.96 17.49 -3.39
N ILE A 17 -1.96 16.42 -2.59
CA ILE A 17 -2.96 15.36 -2.63
C ILE A 17 -3.98 15.51 -1.50
N ASN A 18 -5.26 15.51 -1.85
CA ASN A 18 -6.35 15.53 -0.89
C ASN A 18 -6.61 14.13 -0.30
N VAL A 19 -5.85 13.76 0.73
CA VAL A 19 -6.09 12.56 1.56
C VAL A 19 -6.35 12.93 3.03
N GLN A 20 -6.99 12.03 3.76
CA GLN A 20 -7.27 12.18 5.18
C GLN A 20 -5.97 12.28 6.00
N GLU A 21 -6.00 13.00 7.11
CA GLU A 21 -4.81 13.27 7.93
C GLU A 21 -4.13 11.99 8.44
N GLY A 22 -4.92 10.99 8.85
CA GLY A 22 -4.36 9.70 9.27
C GLY A 22 -3.61 8.96 8.15
N VAL A 23 -4.02 9.15 6.89
CA VAL A 23 -3.32 8.56 5.74
C VAL A 23 -2.01 9.31 5.50
N LYS A 24 -1.99 10.64 5.68
CA LYS A 24 -0.76 11.43 5.62
C LYS A 24 0.24 10.99 6.69
N GLU A 25 -0.23 10.80 7.92
CA GLU A 25 0.58 10.30 9.03
C GLU A 25 1.20 8.94 8.67
N ALA A 26 0.38 7.97 8.23
CA ALA A 26 0.87 6.65 7.85
C ALA A 26 1.93 6.69 6.73
N LEU A 27 1.73 7.55 5.73
CA LEU A 27 2.67 7.71 4.60
C LEU A 27 3.99 8.40 5.01
N LEU A 28 3.96 9.32 5.97
CA LEU A 28 5.13 10.10 6.39
C LEU A 28 5.94 9.41 7.49
N THR A 29 5.25 8.86 8.49
CA THR A 29 5.86 8.39 9.74
C THR A 29 5.64 6.91 9.98
N GLN A 30 4.86 6.22 9.13
CA GLN A 30 4.48 4.82 9.32
C GLN A 30 3.77 4.58 10.66
N SER A 31 3.10 5.61 11.18
CA SER A 31 2.35 5.58 12.44
C SER A 31 0.87 5.88 12.24
N GLY A 32 0.16 6.02 13.34
CA GLY A 32 -1.26 6.36 13.33
C GLY A 32 -2.15 5.17 12.97
N PRO A 33 -3.46 5.42 12.81
CA PRO A 33 -4.47 4.37 12.64
C PRO A 33 -4.29 3.56 11.35
N TYR A 34 -3.66 4.13 10.33
CA TYR A 34 -3.41 3.47 9.05
C TYR A 34 -1.97 2.94 8.90
N GLY A 35 -1.09 3.15 9.89
CA GLY A 35 0.29 2.66 9.88
C GLY A 35 0.39 1.14 9.65
N PRO A 36 -0.37 0.29 10.37
CA PRO A 36 -0.36 -1.16 10.15
C PRO A 36 -0.78 -1.56 8.73
N LEU A 37 -1.77 -0.87 8.15
CA LEU A 37 -2.24 -1.12 6.78
C LEU A 37 -1.19 -0.69 5.74
N PHE A 38 -0.47 0.40 6.02
CA PHE A 38 0.65 0.82 5.17
C PHE A 38 1.81 -0.18 5.21
N ASP A 39 2.12 -0.73 6.39
CA ASP A 39 3.12 -1.80 6.53
C ASP A 39 2.70 -3.06 5.78
N LEU A 40 1.43 -3.46 5.89
CA LEU A 40 0.87 -4.58 5.12
C LEU A 40 1.05 -4.38 3.60
N ALA A 41 0.75 -3.19 3.08
CA ALA A 41 0.93 -2.90 1.67
C ALA A 41 2.41 -3.02 1.23
N LYS A 42 3.35 -2.57 2.07
CA LYS A 42 4.79 -2.67 1.78
C LYS A 42 5.28 -4.11 1.73
N VAL A 43 4.89 -4.95 2.70
CA VAL A 43 5.30 -6.36 2.70
C VAL A 43 4.65 -7.15 1.55
N CYS A 44 3.45 -6.75 1.12
CA CYS A 44 2.83 -7.30 -0.09
C CYS A 44 3.66 -7.01 -1.35
N GLU A 45 4.30 -5.83 -1.46
CA GLU A 45 5.19 -5.51 -2.59
C GLU A 45 6.46 -6.37 -2.57
N GLN A 46 6.96 -6.71 -1.39
CA GLN A 46 8.17 -7.53 -1.23
C GLN A 46 7.93 -9.01 -1.54
N GLY A 47 6.68 -9.48 -1.43
CA GLY A 47 6.28 -10.83 -1.83
C GLY A 47 6.69 -11.94 -0.86
N ASP A 48 7.11 -11.63 0.37
CA ASP A 48 7.42 -12.63 1.41
C ASP A 48 6.13 -13.13 2.10
N PRO A 49 5.71 -14.39 1.87
CA PRO A 49 4.44 -14.90 2.41
C PRO A 49 4.39 -14.91 3.94
N VAL A 50 5.52 -15.12 4.61
CA VAL A 50 5.57 -15.17 6.09
C VAL A 50 5.35 -13.77 6.66
N GLN A 51 6.02 -12.77 6.10
CA GLN A 51 5.87 -11.38 6.52
C GLN A 51 4.47 -10.83 6.19
N ILE A 52 3.91 -11.19 5.04
CA ILE A 52 2.56 -10.81 4.64
C ILE A 52 1.53 -11.34 5.63
N LEU A 53 1.61 -12.62 6.01
CA LEU A 53 0.67 -13.20 6.98
C LEU A 53 0.77 -12.55 8.36
N ALA A 54 1.99 -12.32 8.84
CA ALA A 54 2.21 -11.63 10.12
C ALA A 54 1.70 -10.18 10.12
N ALA A 55 1.81 -9.47 8.99
CA ALA A 55 1.25 -8.12 8.84
C ALA A 55 -0.29 -8.12 8.74
N ALA A 56 -0.86 -9.11 8.06
CA ALA A 56 -2.30 -9.26 7.92
C ALA A 56 -2.99 -9.52 9.26
N GLU A 57 -2.39 -10.41 10.08
CA GLU A 57 -2.86 -10.71 11.43
C GLU A 57 -2.87 -9.46 12.32
N ARG A 58 -1.81 -8.64 12.28
CA ARG A 58 -1.74 -7.34 12.99
C ARG A 58 -2.84 -6.37 12.58
N CYS A 59 -3.33 -6.47 11.34
CA CYS A 59 -4.40 -5.64 10.82
C CYS A 59 -5.80 -6.26 11.01
N GLY A 60 -5.91 -7.48 11.56
CA GLY A 60 -7.17 -8.23 11.62
C GLY A 60 -7.73 -8.58 10.24
N VAL A 61 -6.87 -8.67 9.22
CA VAL A 61 -7.27 -8.98 7.84
C VAL A 61 -7.18 -10.48 7.61
N ASP A 62 -8.30 -11.08 7.21
CA ASP A 62 -8.35 -12.49 6.85
C ASP A 62 -7.52 -12.79 5.58
N GLN A 63 -6.82 -13.93 5.58
CA GLN A 63 -5.92 -14.34 4.49
C GLN A 63 -6.66 -14.51 3.15
N SER A 64 -7.89 -15.03 3.16
CA SER A 64 -8.67 -15.21 1.92
C SER A 64 -9.08 -13.88 1.31
N ILE A 65 -9.43 -12.91 2.17
CA ILE A 65 -9.72 -11.54 1.76
C ILE A 65 -8.45 -10.89 1.22
N LEU A 66 -7.32 -11.04 1.91
CA LEU A 66 -6.04 -10.48 1.48
C LEU A 66 -5.62 -10.98 0.10
N ASN A 67 -5.65 -12.29 -0.13
CA ASN A 67 -5.31 -12.88 -1.43
C ASN A 67 -6.21 -12.33 -2.54
N THR A 68 -7.51 -12.23 -2.28
CA THR A 68 -8.48 -11.67 -3.25
C THR A 68 -8.15 -10.21 -3.57
N LYS A 69 -7.84 -9.39 -2.56
CA LYS A 69 -7.47 -7.98 -2.75
C LYS A 69 -6.13 -7.83 -3.47
N LEU A 70 -5.15 -8.69 -3.18
CA LEU A 70 -3.85 -8.68 -3.85
C LEU A 70 -3.99 -9.02 -5.34
N MET A 71 -4.77 -10.05 -5.68
CA MET A 71 -5.05 -10.40 -7.08
C MET A 71 -5.78 -9.26 -7.81
N ALA A 72 -6.74 -8.61 -7.16
CA ALA A 72 -7.42 -7.45 -7.73
C ALA A 72 -6.46 -6.26 -7.97
N ALA A 73 -5.55 -6.00 -7.03
CA ALA A 73 -4.54 -4.95 -7.17
C ALA A 73 -3.56 -5.23 -8.32
N LEU A 74 -3.11 -6.48 -8.46
CA LEU A 74 -2.24 -6.91 -9.56
C LEU A 74 -2.94 -6.78 -10.93
N ASN A 75 -4.21 -7.20 -11.02
CA ASN A 75 -4.99 -7.03 -12.25
C ASN A 75 -5.12 -5.56 -12.63
N TRP A 76 -5.48 -4.68 -11.68
CA TRP A 76 -5.59 -3.24 -11.94
C TRP A 76 -4.24 -2.64 -12.38
N ALA A 77 -3.14 -3.03 -11.74
CA ALA A 77 -1.82 -2.55 -12.11
C ALA A 77 -1.45 -2.96 -13.55
N ASN A 78 -1.78 -4.21 -13.93
CA ASN A 78 -1.56 -4.72 -15.28
C ASN A 78 -2.43 -4.01 -16.34
N GLU A 79 -3.71 -3.76 -16.03
CA GLU A 79 -4.61 -3.00 -16.89
C GLU A 79 -4.11 -1.56 -17.10
N THR A 80 -3.66 -0.91 -16.03
CA THR A 80 -3.15 0.48 -16.09
C THR A 80 -1.83 0.55 -16.85
N ALA A 81 -0.94 -0.43 -16.68
CA ALA A 81 0.29 -0.52 -17.44
C ALA A 81 0.02 -0.69 -18.95
N ALA A 82 -0.92 -1.55 -19.32
CA ALA A 82 -1.30 -1.80 -20.71
C ALA A 82 -1.97 -0.61 -21.42
N ILE A 83 -2.52 0.37 -20.68
CA ILE A 83 -3.10 1.61 -21.24
C ILE A 83 -2.01 2.65 -21.54
N THR A 84 -0.82 2.50 -20.97
CA THR A 84 0.28 3.47 -21.09
C THR A 84 1.27 3.12 -22.21
N GLU A 85 1.07 1.99 -22.91
CA GLU A 85 1.78 1.57 -24.13
C GLU A 85 0.97 1.91 -25.40
#